data_AF-A0A562U6M7-F1
#
_entry.id   AF-A0A562U6M7-F1
#
_cell.length_a   1.000
_cell.length_b   1.000
_cell.length_c   1.000
_cell.angle_alpha   90.00
_cell.angle_beta   90.00
_cell.angle_gamma   90.00
#
_symmetry.space_group_name_H-M   'P 1'
#
loop_
_entity.id
_entity.type
_entity.pdbx_description
1 polymer ?
#
loop_
_entity_poly.entity_id
_entity_poly.type
_entity_poly.pdbx_seq_one_letter_code
_entity_poly.pdbx_strand_id
1 'polypeptide(L)'
;MDGIQLNVFYKVLFVFFTVAFMLIFCGQKPISEQKRQATSITEKDSGKTLRLLTGQQFTLTLPDRIDGGYRFNKIQFDTTILKVDKHVEHLPAAGEALGKPGQAIWWFIGLKKGKTIVKITISRPWKKADSITVFSDTVMVR
;
A
#
# COMPACT_ATOMS: atom_id res chain seq x y z
N MET A 1 27.73 48.59 47.72
CA MET A 1 27.95 47.69 46.57
C MET A 1 26.92 46.57 46.68
N ASP A 2 26.53 45.94 45.57
CA ASP A 2 25.85 44.62 45.53
C ASP A 2 24.31 44.55 45.60
N GLY A 3 23.63 44.95 44.52
CA GLY A 3 22.23 44.54 44.30
C GLY A 3 21.67 44.87 42.93
N ILE A 4 22.07 46.02 42.36
CA ILE A 4 21.55 46.49 41.07
C ILE A 4 22.21 45.72 39.90
N GLN A 5 23.50 45.42 39.99
CA GLN A 5 24.25 44.73 38.93
C GLN A 5 23.84 43.27 38.74
N LEU A 6 23.38 42.59 39.80
CA LEU A 6 22.98 41.18 39.75
C LEU A 6 21.64 40.97 39.01
N ASN A 7 20.67 41.88 39.22
CA ASN A 7 19.38 41.84 38.53
C ASN A 7 19.48 42.18 37.03
N VAL A 8 20.43 43.03 36.64
CA VAL A 8 20.68 43.34 35.23
C VAL A 8 21.35 42.14 34.55
N PHE A 9 22.32 41.49 35.22
CA PHE A 9 22.96 40.28 34.71
C PHE A 9 21.97 39.12 34.51
N TYR A 10 21.07 38.88 35.47
CA TYR A 10 20.07 37.81 35.36
C TYR A 10 19.03 38.09 34.26
N LYS A 11 18.63 39.35 34.06
CA LYS A 11 17.72 39.73 32.96
C LYS A 11 18.37 39.55 31.59
N VAL A 12 19.64 39.90 31.44
CA VAL A 12 20.38 39.69 30.17
C VAL A 12 20.57 38.20 29.91
N LEU A 13 20.94 37.41 30.92
CA LEU A 13 21.06 35.96 30.80
C LEU A 13 19.72 35.28 30.46
N PHE A 14 18.61 35.74 31.03
CA PHE A 14 17.26 35.22 30.78
C PHE A 14 16.79 35.51 29.35
N VAL A 15 17.09 36.69 28.80
CA VAL A 15 16.76 37.04 27.40
C VAL A 15 17.57 36.20 26.40
N PHE A 16 18.84 35.90 26.68
CA PHE A 16 19.62 34.99 25.83
C PHE A 16 19.07 33.55 25.87
N PHE A 17 18.59 33.09 27.04
CA PHE A 17 18.01 31.75 27.17
C PHE A 17 16.66 31.62 26.44
N THR A 18 15.83 32.67 26.41
CA THR A 18 14.57 32.66 25.65
C THR A 18 14.77 32.73 24.14
N VAL A 19 15.76 33.50 23.66
CA VAL A 19 16.09 33.57 22.22
C VAL A 19 16.70 32.24 21.73
N ALA A 20 17.50 31.56 22.55
CA ALA A 20 18.05 30.24 22.21
C ALA A 20 16.98 29.14 22.16
N PHE A 21 15.94 29.20 23.00
CA PHE A 21 14.86 28.21 23.02
C PHE A 21 13.89 28.36 21.84
N MET A 22 13.74 29.57 21.29
CA MET A 22 12.85 29.87 20.15
C MET A 22 13.40 29.40 18.80
N LEU A 23 14.71 29.10 18.70
CA LEU A 23 15.34 28.56 17.48
C LEU A 23 15.32 27.02 17.41
N ILE A 24 14.90 26.31 18.46
CA ILE A 24 14.87 24.84 18.49
C ILE A 24 13.52 24.29 17.96
N PHE A 25 12.49 25.14 17.85
CA PHE A 25 11.15 24.74 17.41
C PHE A 25 10.86 24.93 15.91
N CYS A 26 11.88 25.21 15.09
CA CYS A 26 11.73 25.31 13.64
C CYS A 26 12.43 24.12 12.96
N GLY A 27 11.84 22.93 13.07
CA GLY A 27 12.45 21.73 12.50
C GLY A 27 11.64 20.44 12.53
N GLN A 28 10.51 20.39 13.25
CA GLN A 28 9.57 19.29 13.07
C GLN A 28 8.76 19.57 11.81
N LYS A 29 9.30 19.12 10.66
CA LYS A 29 8.45 18.86 9.49
C LYS A 29 7.26 18.05 10.00
N PRO A 30 6.02 18.51 9.78
CA PRO A 30 4.86 17.71 10.16
C PRO A 30 5.07 16.33 9.52
N ILE A 31 5.04 15.28 10.35
CA ILE A 31 4.94 13.91 9.87
C ILE A 31 3.78 13.95 8.90
N SER A 32 4.11 13.90 7.61
CA SER A 32 3.13 13.86 6.55
C SER A 32 2.19 12.74 6.96
N GLU A 33 0.98 13.14 7.32
CA GLU A 33 -0.15 12.28 7.48
C GLU A 33 -0.28 11.61 6.12
N GLN A 34 0.44 10.49 5.97
CA GLN A 34 0.49 9.70 4.76
C GLN A 34 -0.91 9.12 4.69
N LYS A 35 -1.79 9.91 4.09
CA LYS A 35 -3.13 9.55 3.65
C LYS A 35 -3.02 8.09 3.24
N ARG A 36 -3.78 7.22 3.91
CA ARG A 36 -3.86 5.78 3.63
C ARG A 36 -4.41 5.60 2.20
N GLN A 37 -3.65 6.03 1.20
CA GLN A 37 -3.97 5.86 -0.19
C GLN A 37 -3.80 4.37 -0.44
N ALA A 38 -4.94 3.70 -0.54
CA ALA A 38 -4.99 2.35 -1.04
C ALA A 38 -4.32 2.35 -2.41
N THR A 39 -3.20 1.66 -2.53
CA THR A 39 -2.48 1.56 -3.79
C THR A 39 -3.30 0.69 -4.73
N SER A 40 -3.70 1.19 -5.89
CA SER A 40 -4.40 0.40 -6.91
C SER A 40 -3.39 -0.04 -7.97
N ILE A 41 -3.33 -1.34 -8.23
CA ILE A 41 -2.41 -1.97 -9.19
C ILE A 41 -3.17 -2.87 -10.17
N THR A 42 -2.55 -3.11 -11.32
CA THR A 42 -3.13 -3.90 -12.42
C THR A 42 -2.16 -4.95 -12.94
N GLU A 43 -2.57 -5.74 -13.94
CA GLU A 43 -1.65 -6.66 -14.63
C GLU A 43 -0.39 -5.97 -15.20
N LYS A 44 -0.49 -4.68 -15.56
CA LYS A 44 0.64 -3.88 -16.07
C LYS A 44 1.72 -3.60 -15.02
N ASP A 45 1.40 -3.82 -13.75
CA ASP A 45 2.33 -3.64 -12.65
C ASP A 45 3.10 -4.92 -12.30
N SER A 46 2.74 -6.05 -12.92
CA SER A 46 3.36 -7.34 -12.64
C SER A 46 4.88 -7.33 -12.76
N GLY A 47 5.55 -8.03 -11.85
CA GLY A 47 7.00 -8.13 -11.73
C GLY A 47 7.62 -7.06 -10.84
N LYS A 48 6.83 -6.18 -10.23
CA LYS A 48 7.32 -5.09 -9.38
C LYS A 48 7.38 -5.49 -7.91
N THR A 49 7.95 -4.59 -7.11
CA THR A 49 7.91 -4.67 -5.64
C THR A 49 6.98 -3.60 -5.08
N LEU A 50 5.89 -4.03 -4.46
CA LEU A 50 5.00 -3.17 -3.70
C LEU A 50 5.45 -3.09 -2.23
N ARG A 51 5.47 -1.87 -1.69
CA ARG A 51 5.80 -1.61 -0.28
C ARG A 51 4.54 -1.16 0.45
N LEU A 52 4.26 -1.82 1.57
CA LEU A 52 3.03 -1.65 2.34
C LEU A 52 3.38 -1.48 3.82
N LEU A 53 2.65 -0.64 4.55
CA LEU A 53 2.70 -0.63 6.01
C LEU A 53 1.74 -1.69 6.58
N THR A 54 2.04 -2.18 7.78
CA THR A 54 1.08 -3.03 8.52
C THR A 54 -0.27 -2.31 8.69
N GLY A 55 -1.37 -2.98 8.35
CA GLY A 55 -2.74 -2.44 8.33
C GLY A 55 -3.09 -1.61 7.09
N GLN A 56 -2.15 -1.32 6.19
CA GLN A 56 -2.44 -0.66 4.92
C GLN A 56 -3.01 -1.65 3.91
N GLN A 57 -3.85 -1.15 3.01
CA GLN A 57 -4.48 -1.92 1.95
C GLN A 57 -3.91 -1.57 0.57
N PHE A 58 -3.92 -2.54 -0.35
CA PHE A 58 -3.81 -2.30 -1.77
C PHE A 58 -4.92 -3.07 -2.52
N THR A 59 -5.24 -2.61 -3.73
CA THR A 59 -6.24 -3.19 -4.60
C THR A 59 -5.55 -3.72 -5.86
N LEU A 60 -5.82 -4.97 -6.25
CA LEU A 60 -5.38 -5.54 -7.51
C LEU A 60 -6.60 -5.73 -8.41
N THR A 61 -6.58 -5.13 -9.60
CA THR A 61 -7.62 -5.30 -10.62
C THR A 61 -7.05 -6.04 -11.83
N LEU A 62 -7.64 -7.17 -12.18
CA LEU A 62 -7.30 -7.94 -13.38
C LEU A 62 -8.52 -8.04 -14.30
N PRO A 63 -8.34 -8.03 -15.63
CA PRO A 63 -9.43 -8.32 -16.56
C PRO A 63 -9.91 -9.75 -16.35
N ASP A 64 -11.21 -9.92 -16.26
CA ASP A 64 -11.84 -11.22 -16.09
C ASP A 64 -11.93 -11.94 -17.44
N ARG A 65 -11.10 -12.98 -17.62
CA ARG A 65 -10.91 -13.69 -18.90
C ARG A 65 -11.89 -14.86 -19.07
N ILE A 66 -13.08 -14.77 -18.47
CA ILE A 66 -14.13 -15.81 -18.51
C ILE A 66 -14.48 -16.24 -19.92
N ASP A 67 -14.60 -15.27 -20.85
CA ASP A 67 -15.00 -15.51 -22.25
C ASP A 67 -14.07 -16.48 -22.98
N GLY A 68 -12.78 -16.47 -22.62
CA GLY A 68 -11.78 -17.39 -23.16
C GLY A 68 -11.77 -18.77 -22.50
N GLY A 69 -12.73 -19.04 -21.61
CA GLY A 69 -12.80 -20.28 -20.83
C GLY A 69 -11.84 -20.36 -19.64
N TYR A 70 -11.09 -19.29 -19.38
CA TYR A 70 -10.16 -19.24 -18.27
C TYR A 70 -10.88 -18.94 -16.96
N ARG A 71 -10.35 -19.47 -15.86
CA ARG A 71 -10.76 -19.18 -14.49
C ARG A 71 -9.55 -18.85 -13.65
N PHE A 72 -9.68 -17.91 -12.72
CA PHE A 72 -8.64 -17.65 -11.73
C PHE A 72 -8.47 -18.88 -10.83
N ASN A 73 -7.23 -19.28 -10.64
CA ASN A 73 -6.88 -20.30 -9.66
C ASN A 73 -6.76 -19.67 -8.27
N LYS A 74 -6.60 -20.50 -7.24
CA LYS A 74 -6.31 -20.01 -5.89
C LYS A 74 -5.07 -19.11 -5.90
N ILE A 75 -5.22 -17.89 -5.39
CA ILE A 75 -4.14 -16.91 -5.25
C ILE A 75 -3.08 -17.46 -4.30
N GLN A 76 -1.81 -17.29 -4.67
CA GLN A 76 -0.66 -17.75 -3.90
C GLN A 76 0.01 -16.56 -3.22
N PHE A 77 0.11 -16.61 -1.90
CA PHE A 77 0.84 -15.69 -1.03
C PHE A 77 0.96 -16.28 0.38
N ASP A 78 1.84 -15.73 1.20
CA ASP A 78 1.94 -16.04 2.62
C ASP A 78 0.81 -15.35 3.40
N THR A 79 -0.14 -16.17 3.87
CA THR A 79 -1.33 -15.71 4.61
C THR A 79 -1.01 -15.18 6.01
N THR A 80 0.22 -15.34 6.51
CA THR A 80 0.68 -14.75 7.76
C THR A 80 1.14 -13.30 7.59
N ILE A 81 1.45 -12.89 6.35
CA ILE A 81 1.96 -11.55 5.99
C ILE A 81 0.84 -10.70 5.36
N LEU A 82 0.01 -11.28 4.50
CA LEU A 82 -1.11 -10.62 3.83
C LEU A 82 -2.41 -11.37 4.06
N LYS A 83 -3.53 -10.67 3.93
CA LYS A 83 -4.87 -11.25 3.83
C LYS A 83 -5.61 -10.62 2.64
N VAL A 84 -6.43 -11.41 1.95
CA VAL A 84 -7.48 -10.88 1.07
C VAL A 84 -8.64 -10.46 1.96
N ASP A 85 -8.94 -9.17 2.00
CA ASP A 85 -10.04 -8.63 2.78
C ASP A 85 -11.37 -8.74 2.02
N LYS A 86 -11.34 -8.52 0.69
CA LYS A 86 -12.51 -8.62 -0.19
C LYS A 86 -12.08 -9.10 -1.57
N HIS A 87 -13.00 -9.78 -2.26
CA HIS A 87 -12.90 -10.15 -3.67
C HIS A 87 -14.25 -9.91 -4.34
N VAL A 88 -14.26 -9.28 -5.52
CA VAL A 88 -15.46 -9.17 -6.37
C VAL A 88 -15.10 -9.38 -7.83
N GLU A 89 -16.06 -9.90 -8.59
CA GLU A 89 -16.02 -9.99 -10.03
C GLU A 89 -17.16 -9.13 -10.60
N HIS A 90 -16.83 -8.25 -11.54
CA HIS A 90 -17.77 -7.37 -12.23
C HIS A 90 -17.87 -7.77 -13.69
N LEU A 91 -19.10 -7.93 -14.17
CA LEU A 91 -19.35 -8.04 -15.59
C LEU A 91 -19.09 -6.69 -16.29
N PRO A 92 -18.80 -6.71 -17.61
CA PRO A 92 -18.80 -5.50 -18.41
C PRO A 92 -20.10 -4.73 -18.24
N ALA A 93 -20.03 -3.41 -18.20
CA ALA A 93 -21.24 -2.59 -18.05
C ALA A 93 -22.14 -2.71 -19.29
N ALA A 94 -23.45 -2.52 -19.10
CA ALA A 94 -24.39 -2.50 -20.22
C ALA A 94 -24.01 -1.41 -21.22
N GLY A 95 -23.94 -1.77 -22.51
CA GLY A 95 -23.54 -0.86 -23.59
C GLY A 95 -22.03 -0.79 -23.86
N GLU A 96 -21.20 -1.54 -23.11
CA GLU A 96 -19.81 -1.74 -23.49
C GLU A 96 -19.68 -2.65 -24.73
N ALA A 97 -18.57 -2.49 -25.46
CA ALA A 97 -18.33 -3.25 -26.69
C ALA A 97 -18.41 -4.77 -26.43
N LEU A 98 -19.06 -5.48 -27.35
CA LEU A 98 -19.11 -6.94 -27.33
C LEU A 98 -17.69 -7.51 -27.29
N GLY A 99 -17.44 -8.42 -26.34
CA GLY A 99 -16.13 -9.04 -26.13
C GLY A 99 -15.18 -8.26 -25.20
N LYS A 100 -15.63 -7.16 -24.58
CA LYS A 100 -14.88 -6.55 -23.49
C LYS A 100 -14.92 -7.48 -22.27
N PRO A 101 -13.76 -7.83 -21.66
CA PRO A 101 -13.75 -8.66 -20.46
C PRO A 101 -14.30 -7.90 -19.25
N GLY A 102 -14.85 -8.64 -18.29
CA GLY A 102 -15.18 -8.12 -16.97
C GLY A 102 -13.93 -7.75 -16.17
N GLN A 103 -14.07 -7.56 -14.86
CA GLN A 103 -12.96 -7.28 -13.95
C GLN A 103 -13.06 -8.12 -12.67
N ALA A 104 -11.95 -8.69 -12.25
CA ALA A 104 -11.79 -9.27 -10.92
C ALA A 104 -10.94 -8.32 -10.06
N ILE A 105 -11.42 -8.02 -8.86
CA ILE A 105 -10.84 -7.03 -7.96
C ILE A 105 -10.61 -7.67 -6.59
N TRP A 106 -9.36 -7.66 -6.14
CA TRP A 106 -8.96 -8.12 -4.80
C TRP A 106 -8.46 -6.96 -3.97
N TRP A 107 -8.91 -6.88 -2.72
CA TRP A 107 -8.39 -5.98 -1.72
C TRP A 107 -7.52 -6.77 -0.75
N PHE A 108 -6.25 -6.41 -0.66
CA PHE A 108 -5.27 -7.05 0.21
C PHE A 108 -4.88 -6.13 1.35
N ILE A 109 -4.82 -6.65 2.57
CA ILE A 109 -4.37 -5.94 3.76
C ILE A 109 -3.07 -6.55 4.30
N GLY A 110 -2.11 -5.69 4.67
CA GLY A 110 -0.89 -6.08 5.35
C GLY A 110 -1.15 -6.47 6.80
N LEU A 111 -0.83 -7.70 7.20
CA LEU A 111 -1.05 -8.19 8.56
C LEU A 111 0.19 -8.05 9.43
N LYS A 112 1.36 -8.39 8.88
CA LYS A 112 2.61 -8.48 9.63
C LYS A 112 3.78 -8.12 8.73
N LYS A 113 4.83 -7.54 9.32
CA LYS A 113 6.09 -7.30 8.63
C LYS A 113 6.63 -8.57 7.99
N GLY A 114 7.06 -8.47 6.74
CA GLY A 114 7.55 -9.61 5.98
C GLY A 114 7.57 -9.34 4.48
N LYS A 115 7.97 -10.36 3.72
CA LYS A 115 7.98 -10.36 2.26
C LYS A 115 7.22 -11.58 1.77
N THR A 116 6.27 -11.38 0.86
CA THR A 116 5.57 -12.45 0.16
C THR A 116 5.52 -12.15 -1.33
N ILE A 117 5.37 -13.19 -2.14
CA ILE A 117 4.99 -13.04 -3.55
C ILE A 117 3.48 -13.19 -3.63
N VAL A 118 2.80 -12.24 -4.27
CA VAL A 118 1.40 -12.39 -4.66
C VAL A 118 1.39 -12.86 -6.10
N LYS A 119 1.00 -14.12 -6.31
CA LYS A 119 0.94 -14.75 -7.63
C LYS A 119 -0.48 -15.18 -7.95
N ILE A 120 -0.97 -14.73 -9.10
CA ILE A 120 -2.26 -15.12 -9.67
C ILE A 120 -2.02 -15.87 -10.96
N THR A 121 -2.66 -17.03 -11.05
CA THR A 121 -2.65 -17.84 -12.25
C THR A 121 -4.06 -18.12 -12.73
N ILE A 122 -4.21 -18.38 -14.02
CA ILE A 122 -5.46 -18.79 -14.63
C ILE A 122 -5.30 -20.17 -15.27
N SER A 123 -6.36 -20.95 -15.31
CA SER A 123 -6.40 -22.23 -16.02
C SER A 123 -7.74 -22.43 -16.73
N ARG A 124 -7.78 -23.36 -17.69
CA ARG A 124 -9.04 -23.86 -18.26
C ARG A 124 -9.39 -25.16 -17.53
N PRO A 125 -10.56 -25.28 -16.87
CA PRO A 125 -10.88 -26.44 -16.07
C PRO A 125 -10.79 -27.79 -16.81
N TRP A 126 -11.03 -27.78 -18.13
CA TRP A 126 -10.98 -28.97 -18.99
C TRP A 126 -9.59 -29.30 -19.56
N LYS A 127 -8.59 -28.41 -19.43
CA LYS A 127 -7.20 -28.70 -19.82
C LYS A 127 -6.37 -28.96 -18.58
N LYS A 128 -6.05 -30.24 -18.33
CA LYS A 128 -5.18 -30.62 -17.21
C LYS A 128 -3.79 -29.99 -17.39
N ALA A 129 -3.31 -29.31 -16.34
CA ALA A 129 -1.97 -28.73 -16.17
C ALA A 129 -1.60 -27.43 -16.94
N ASP A 130 -2.49 -26.84 -17.73
CA ASP A 130 -2.23 -25.53 -18.37
C ASP A 130 -2.60 -24.36 -17.45
N SER A 131 -1.68 -23.99 -16.56
CA SER A 131 -1.81 -22.79 -15.71
C SER A 131 -0.89 -21.68 -16.20
N ILE A 132 -1.46 -20.52 -16.54
CA ILE A 132 -0.73 -19.33 -17.01
C ILE A 132 -0.64 -18.33 -15.85
N THR A 133 0.55 -17.78 -15.60
CA THR A 133 0.71 -16.68 -14.64
C THR A 133 0.30 -15.37 -15.29
N VAL A 134 -0.65 -14.65 -14.68
CA VAL A 134 -1.14 -13.36 -15.19
C VAL A 134 -0.68 -12.18 -14.34
N PHE A 135 -0.29 -12.44 -13.09
CA PHE A 135 0.24 -11.43 -12.20
C PHE A 135 1.20 -12.08 -11.19
N SER A 136 2.32 -11.42 -10.92
CA SER A 136 3.30 -11.85 -9.94
C SER A 136 4.12 -10.67 -9.42
N ASP A 137 3.79 -10.17 -8.23
CA ASP A 137 4.53 -9.11 -7.56
C ASP A 137 5.12 -9.55 -6.22
N THR A 138 6.25 -8.94 -5.86
CA THR A 138 6.74 -9.00 -4.50
C THR A 138 6.03 -7.96 -3.66
N VAL A 139 5.39 -8.36 -2.56
CA VAL A 139 4.82 -7.45 -1.58
C VAL A 139 5.65 -7.49 -0.31
N MET A 140 6.12 -6.32 0.10
CA MET A 140 6.92 -6.13 1.32
C MET A 140 6.12 -5.30 2.33
N VAL A 141 5.75 -5.93 3.45
CA VAL A 141 5.07 -5.29 4.57
C VAL A 141 6.10 -4.83 5.60
N ARG A 142 6.01 -3.59 6.05
CA ARG A 142 6.94 -2.95 6.99
C ARG A 142 6.28 -2.44 8.26
#